data_AF-G0HL27-F1
#
_entry.id   AF-G0HL27-F1
#
_cell.length_a   1.000
_cell.length_b   1.000
_cell.length_c   1.000
_cell.angle_alpha   90.00
_cell.angle_beta   90.00
_cell.angle_gamma   90.00
#
_symmetry.space_group_name_H-M   'P 1'
#
loop_
_entity.id
_entity.type
_entity.pdbx_description
1 polymer ?
#
loop_
_entity_poly.entity_id
_entity_poly.type
_entity_poly.pdbx_seq_one_letter_code
_entity_poly.pdbx_strand_id
1 'polypeptide(L)'
;MEGGGALFIVFIFIMLGIILMDMEREAKARRKCTELASSVRIEGGTLVLPEKTRLLKGTLRIRGEWIGAKHRHYSVQRELRTAGEFTSDRIELKPERFFVSIRENDDAWVELPVYVIVEGKFRDALISPVLPTYRIEAGETSIGTSHNDEYAHLRLETGRGMLSGRLYTSVEKCRGARVELIHSESKGKEKLVEVRGSGEKDFERRFWEKPLILVMDRNVSDPRKLREAFGARRILEGHGKYEVLLTMDVPLKQDEHAGTELLIEPAEGFPEGSPEINVVV
;
A
#
# COMPACT_ATOMS: atom_id res chain seq x y z
N MET A 1 -36.64 -41.14 5.21
CA MET A 1 -35.47 -40.38 5.69
C MET A 1 -34.21 -40.63 4.84
N GLU A 2 -34.31 -41.07 3.58
CA GLU A 2 -33.14 -41.53 2.80
C GLU A 2 -32.62 -40.54 1.74
N GLY A 3 -33.39 -39.50 1.38
CA GLY A 3 -32.96 -38.51 0.38
C GLY A 3 -31.96 -37.45 0.89
N GLY A 4 -31.87 -37.24 2.21
CA GLY A 4 -31.03 -36.19 2.80
C GLY A 4 -29.54 -36.49 2.76
N GLY A 5 -29.15 -37.77 2.88
CA GLY A 5 -27.74 -38.19 2.85
C GLY A 5 -27.11 -38.04 1.46
N ALA A 6 -27.83 -38.42 0.41
CA ALA A 6 -27.35 -38.29 -0.97
C ALA A 6 -27.17 -36.82 -1.39
N LEU A 7 -28.12 -35.94 -1.02
CA LEU A 7 -28.03 -34.49 -1.27
C LEU A 7 -26.85 -33.84 -0.52
N PHE A 8 -26.58 -34.26 0.71
CA PHE A 8 -25.44 -33.76 1.49
C PHE A 8 -24.09 -34.16 0.88
N ILE A 9 -23.96 -35.40 0.39
CA ILE A 9 -22.75 -35.88 -0.28
C ILE A 9 -22.50 -35.09 -1.57
N VAL A 10 -23.53 -34.88 -2.40
CA VAL A 10 -23.43 -34.06 -3.62
C VAL A 10 -22.99 -32.64 -3.29
N PHE A 11 -23.55 -32.03 -2.24
CA PHE A 11 -23.15 -30.70 -1.78
C PHE A 11 -21.67 -30.63 -1.38
N ILE A 12 -21.15 -31.64 -0.66
CA ILE A 12 -19.72 -31.73 -0.31
C ILE A 12 -18.85 -31.80 -1.56
N PHE A 13 -19.20 -32.62 -2.55
CA PHE A 13 -18.43 -32.72 -3.79
C PHE A 13 -18.42 -31.41 -4.59
N ILE A 14 -19.54 -30.68 -4.60
CA ILE A 14 -19.62 -29.35 -5.24
C ILE A 14 -18.70 -28.36 -4.51
N MET A 15 -18.76 -28.31 -3.17
CA MET A 15 -17.89 -27.44 -2.36
C MET A 15 -16.42 -27.76 -2.56
N LEU A 16 -16.06 -29.05 -2.55
CA LEU A 16 -14.69 -29.51 -2.80
C LEU A 16 -14.23 -29.13 -4.21
N GLY A 17 -15.11 -29.29 -5.21
CA GLY A 17 -14.85 -28.89 -6.59
C GLY A 17 -14.56 -27.40 -6.72
N ILE A 18 -15.33 -26.53 -6.04
CA ILE A 18 -15.11 -25.08 -6.05
C ILE A 18 -13.74 -24.74 -5.42
N ILE A 19 -13.39 -25.36 -4.29
CA ILE A 19 -12.11 -25.13 -3.62
C ILE A 19 -10.93 -25.56 -4.52
N LEU A 20 -11.03 -26.73 -5.14
CA LEU A 20 -9.99 -27.24 -6.05
C LEU A 20 -9.81 -26.35 -7.28
N MET A 21 -10.91 -25.84 -7.84
CA MET A 21 -10.86 -24.91 -8.97
C MET A 21 -10.16 -23.59 -8.61
N ASP A 22 -10.41 -23.07 -7.41
CA ASP A 22 -9.78 -21.82 -6.95
C ASP A 22 -8.26 -22.00 -6.74
N MET A 23 -7.87 -23.12 -6.10
CA MET A 23 -6.45 -23.49 -5.96
C MET A 23 -5.75 -23.68 -7.32
N GLU A 24 -6.41 -24.32 -8.28
CA GLU A 24 -5.86 -24.52 -9.62
C GLU A 24 -5.71 -23.20 -10.37
N ARG A 25 -6.67 -22.29 -10.21
CA ARG A 25 -6.63 -20.94 -10.80
C ARG A 25 -5.44 -20.15 -10.27
N GLU A 26 -5.23 -20.13 -8.96
CA GLU A 26 -4.08 -19.47 -8.33
C GLU A 26 -2.75 -20.09 -8.80
N ALA A 27 -2.66 -21.42 -8.84
CA ALA A 27 -1.45 -22.10 -9.31
C ALA A 27 -1.12 -21.79 -10.78
N LYS A 28 -2.13 -21.77 -11.66
CA LYS A 28 -1.98 -21.40 -13.07
C LYS A 28 -1.54 -19.94 -13.22
N ALA A 29 -2.18 -19.03 -12.49
CA ALA A 29 -1.83 -17.62 -12.48
C ALA A 29 -0.39 -17.41 -11.99
N ARG A 30 0.03 -18.10 -10.93
CA ARG A 30 1.38 -18.01 -10.37
C ARG A 30 2.43 -18.49 -11.36
N ARG A 31 2.20 -19.63 -12.03
CA ARG A 31 3.09 -20.14 -13.09
C ARG A 31 3.23 -19.14 -14.23
N LYS A 32 2.11 -18.62 -14.73
CA LYS A 32 2.07 -17.61 -15.81
C LYS A 32 2.84 -16.34 -15.43
N CYS A 33 2.62 -15.82 -14.22
CA CYS A 33 3.31 -14.61 -13.75
C CYS A 33 4.80 -14.86 -13.49
N THR A 34 5.17 -16.04 -12.99
CA THR A 34 6.58 -16.43 -12.81
C THR A 34 7.31 -16.51 -14.16
N GLU A 35 6.67 -17.12 -15.14
CA GLU A 35 7.23 -17.22 -16.49
C GLU A 35 7.33 -15.85 -17.17
N LEU A 36 6.34 -14.97 -16.98
CA LEU A 36 6.43 -13.59 -17.46
C LEU A 36 7.59 -12.86 -16.77
N ALA A 37 7.68 -12.94 -15.43
CA ALA A 37 8.73 -12.31 -14.65
C ALA A 37 10.14 -12.76 -15.07
N SER A 38 10.34 -14.04 -15.41
CA SER A 38 11.62 -14.55 -15.90
C SER A 38 11.92 -14.19 -17.36
N SER A 39 10.90 -13.77 -18.13
CA SER A 39 11.03 -13.47 -19.56
C SER A 39 11.19 -11.97 -19.83
N VAL A 40 10.75 -11.10 -18.92
CA VAL A 40 10.94 -9.65 -19.03
C VAL A 40 12.38 -9.25 -18.70
N ARG A 41 12.85 -8.18 -19.32
CA ARG A 41 14.19 -7.61 -19.08
C ARG A 41 14.08 -6.12 -18.80
N ILE A 42 15.03 -5.60 -18.05
CA ILE A 42 15.16 -4.17 -17.80
C ILE A 42 16.41 -3.70 -18.53
N GLU A 43 16.23 -2.80 -19.49
CA GLU A 43 17.29 -2.19 -20.30
C GLU A 43 17.26 -0.69 -20.06
N GLY A 44 18.12 -0.21 -19.15
CA GLY A 44 18.08 1.18 -18.69
C GLY A 44 16.72 1.53 -18.07
N GLY A 45 16.10 2.63 -18.52
CA GLY A 45 14.76 3.07 -18.08
C GLY A 45 13.60 2.42 -18.85
N THR A 46 13.79 1.24 -19.43
CA THR A 46 12.76 0.55 -20.23
C THR A 46 12.61 -0.90 -19.80
N LEU A 47 11.37 -1.34 -19.60
CA LEU A 47 11.03 -2.74 -19.43
C LEU A 47 10.67 -3.35 -20.78
N VAL A 48 11.38 -4.41 -21.16
CA VAL A 48 11.25 -5.12 -22.42
C VAL A 48 10.49 -6.43 -22.20
N LEU A 49 9.39 -6.59 -22.92
CA LEU A 49 8.53 -7.76 -22.93
C LEU A 49 9.10 -8.83 -23.89
N PRO A 50 8.78 -10.11 -23.68
CA PRO A 50 9.27 -11.19 -24.54
C PRO A 50 8.74 -11.12 -25.98
N GLU A 51 7.58 -10.49 -26.18
CA GLU A 51 6.96 -10.31 -27.48
C GLU A 51 6.17 -9.00 -27.51
N LYS A 52 5.94 -8.50 -28.73
CA LYS A 52 5.08 -7.34 -28.94
C LYS A 52 3.65 -7.73 -28.63
N THR A 53 3.07 -7.10 -27.62
CA THR A 53 1.72 -7.44 -27.14
C THR A 53 0.87 -6.19 -26.97
N ARG A 54 -0.44 -6.39 -26.90
CA ARG A 54 -1.40 -5.33 -26.64
C ARG A 54 -1.53 -5.12 -25.13
N LEU A 55 -1.42 -3.86 -24.72
CA LEU A 55 -1.31 -3.43 -23.33
C LEU A 55 -2.38 -2.40 -23.00
N LEU A 56 -3.05 -2.57 -21.87
CA LEU A 56 -3.85 -1.51 -21.25
C LEU A 56 -3.03 -0.85 -20.14
N LYS A 57 -2.82 0.46 -20.25
CA LYS A 57 -2.27 1.26 -19.16
C LYS A 57 -3.40 1.70 -18.23
N GLY A 58 -3.17 1.66 -16.92
CA GLY A 58 -4.15 2.13 -15.95
C GLY A 58 -3.65 2.12 -14.52
N THR A 59 -4.59 2.26 -13.60
CA THR A 59 -4.38 2.14 -12.15
C THR A 59 -5.21 0.98 -11.62
N LEU A 60 -4.56 0.05 -10.92
CA LEU A 60 -5.21 -1.02 -10.20
C LEU A 60 -5.42 -0.60 -8.75
N ARG A 61 -6.66 -0.67 -8.28
CA ARG A 61 -7.02 -0.53 -6.87
C ARG A 61 -7.36 -1.89 -6.31
N ILE A 62 -6.74 -2.26 -5.19
CA ILE A 62 -7.03 -3.50 -4.45
C ILE A 62 -7.43 -3.13 -3.04
N ARG A 63 -8.56 -3.67 -2.58
CA ARG A 63 -9.01 -3.60 -1.19
C ARG A 63 -9.11 -5.00 -0.63
N GLY A 64 -8.50 -5.22 0.53
CA GLY A 64 -8.59 -6.46 1.28
C GLY A 64 -9.15 -6.20 2.66
N GLU A 65 -10.16 -6.96 3.08
CA GLU A 65 -10.78 -6.80 4.40
C GLU A 65 -11.36 -8.12 4.91
N TRP A 66 -11.44 -8.26 6.24
CA TRP A 66 -12.14 -9.38 6.87
C TRP A 66 -13.64 -9.10 6.96
N ILE A 67 -14.46 -9.94 6.32
CA ILE A 67 -15.92 -9.85 6.37
C ILE A 67 -16.47 -10.88 7.34
N GLY A 68 -17.34 -10.43 8.25
CA GLY A 68 -18.06 -11.25 9.22
C GLY A 68 -17.56 -11.12 10.66
N ALA A 69 -18.38 -11.56 11.63
CA ALA A 69 -18.01 -11.52 13.05
C ALA A 69 -17.43 -12.86 13.54
N LYS A 70 -18.19 -13.95 13.41
CA LYS A 70 -17.88 -15.29 13.95
C LYS A 70 -17.25 -16.25 12.93
N HIS A 71 -17.61 -16.12 11.65
CA HIS A 71 -17.03 -16.86 10.53
C HIS A 71 -16.44 -15.85 9.56
N ARG A 72 -15.22 -15.41 9.86
CA ARG A 72 -14.54 -14.39 9.05
C ARG A 72 -14.00 -15.04 7.79
N HIS A 73 -14.24 -14.41 6.65
CA HIS A 73 -13.52 -14.71 5.43
C HIS A 73 -12.84 -13.45 4.95
N TYR A 74 -11.66 -13.60 4.36
CA TYR A 74 -10.93 -12.49 3.77
C TYR A 74 -11.47 -12.22 2.38
N SER A 75 -11.94 -11.00 2.13
CA SER A 75 -12.49 -10.58 0.85
C SER A 75 -11.51 -9.65 0.16
N VAL A 76 -11.28 -9.87 -1.14
CA VAL A 76 -10.41 -9.02 -1.96
C VAL A 76 -11.21 -8.47 -3.13
N GLN A 77 -11.36 -7.15 -3.16
CA GLN A 77 -11.96 -6.41 -4.26
C GLN A 77 -10.86 -5.78 -5.12
N ARG A 78 -11.04 -5.84 -6.44
CA ARG A 78 -10.08 -5.34 -7.42
C ARG A 78 -10.80 -4.47 -8.45
N GLU A 79 -10.36 -3.25 -8.63
CA GLU A 79 -10.91 -2.28 -9.60
C GLU A 79 -9.77 -1.81 -10.51
N LEU A 80 -9.96 -1.93 -11.82
CA LEU A 80 -9.00 -1.43 -12.81
C LEU A 80 -9.58 -0.18 -13.49
N ARG A 81 -8.85 0.92 -13.40
CA ARG A 81 -9.16 2.16 -14.13
C ARG A 81 -8.20 2.30 -15.29
N THR A 82 -8.70 2.15 -16.50
CA THR A 82 -7.89 2.22 -17.73
C THR A 82 -7.72 3.66 -18.20
N ALA A 83 -6.48 4.03 -18.54
CA ALA A 83 -6.14 5.33 -19.10
C ALA A 83 -5.92 5.29 -20.62
N GLY A 84 -5.56 4.12 -21.17
CA GLY A 84 -5.36 3.96 -22.61
C GLY A 84 -4.91 2.55 -23.00
N GLU A 85 -4.89 2.31 -24.31
CA GLU A 85 -4.46 1.04 -24.91
C GLU A 85 -3.39 1.31 -25.96
N PHE A 86 -2.38 0.45 -26.03
CA PHE A 86 -1.33 0.53 -27.03
C PHE A 86 -0.73 -0.87 -27.29
N THR A 87 0.04 -1.01 -28.37
CA THR A 87 0.74 -2.26 -28.70
C THR A 87 2.23 -2.01 -28.73
N SER A 88 2.98 -2.70 -27.88
CA SER A 88 4.42 -2.53 -27.72
C SER A 88 5.04 -3.77 -27.08
N ASP A 89 6.32 -3.98 -27.34
CA ASP A 89 7.21 -4.85 -26.59
C ASP A 89 8.05 -4.08 -25.55
N ARG A 90 7.94 -2.74 -25.53
CA ARG A 90 8.70 -1.86 -24.64
C ARG A 90 7.78 -0.97 -23.82
N ILE A 91 8.03 -0.91 -22.51
CA ILE A 91 7.34 -0.06 -21.55
C ILE A 91 8.37 0.90 -20.97
N GLU A 92 8.17 2.19 -21.22
CA GLU A 92 9.00 3.23 -20.61
C GLU A 92 8.70 3.31 -19.10
N LEU A 93 9.75 3.19 -18.28
CA LEU A 93 9.64 3.24 -16.83
C LEU A 93 9.73 4.70 -16.38
N LYS A 94 8.61 5.22 -15.87
CA LYS A 94 8.49 6.58 -15.32
C LYS A 94 7.90 6.49 -13.92
N PRO A 95 8.36 7.32 -12.96
CA PRO A 95 7.69 7.41 -11.67
C PRO A 95 6.24 7.82 -11.85
N GLU A 96 5.36 7.00 -11.29
CA GLU A 96 3.92 7.24 -11.26
C GLU A 96 3.42 7.08 -9.83
N ARG A 97 2.27 7.69 -9.54
CA ARG A 97 1.64 7.58 -8.21
C ARG A 97 1.30 6.12 -7.93
N PHE A 98 1.84 5.63 -6.81
CA PHE A 98 1.44 4.39 -6.16
C PHE A 98 1.16 4.63 -4.68
N PHE A 99 0.39 3.75 -4.05
CA PHE A 99 0.15 3.73 -2.61
C PHE A 99 -0.10 2.30 -2.13
N VAL A 100 0.49 1.93 -1.00
CA VAL A 100 0.33 0.61 -0.37
C VAL A 100 0.14 0.81 1.13
N SER A 101 -1.03 0.42 1.63
CA SER A 101 -1.33 0.35 3.06
C SER A 101 -1.76 -1.05 3.42
N ILE A 102 -1.03 -1.71 4.32
CA ILE A 102 -1.41 -3.01 4.88
C ILE A 102 -1.25 -2.97 6.39
N ARG A 103 -2.36 -3.12 7.09
CA ARG A 103 -2.44 -3.10 8.55
C ARG A 103 -2.16 -4.47 9.15
N GLU A 104 -1.80 -4.55 10.43
CA GLU A 104 -1.50 -5.82 11.11
C GLU A 104 -2.62 -6.86 11.02
N ASN A 105 -3.88 -6.43 10.93
CA ASN A 105 -5.04 -7.30 10.76
C ASN A 105 -5.33 -7.69 9.30
N ASP A 106 -4.39 -7.48 8.37
CA ASP A 106 -4.50 -7.72 6.93
C ASP A 106 -5.46 -6.80 6.16
N ASP A 107 -6.08 -5.81 6.81
CA ASP A 107 -6.83 -4.79 6.08
C ASP A 107 -5.87 -4.03 5.15
N ALA A 108 -6.21 -4.01 3.87
CA ALA A 108 -5.33 -3.56 2.82
C ALA A 108 -6.02 -2.55 1.89
N TRP A 109 -5.28 -1.51 1.53
CA TRP A 109 -5.64 -0.56 0.49
C TRP A 109 -4.42 -0.31 -0.38
N VAL A 110 -4.53 -0.65 -1.65
CA VAL A 110 -3.42 -0.62 -2.60
C VAL A 110 -3.87 0.08 -3.87
N GLU A 111 -3.06 1.02 -4.35
CA GLU A 111 -3.21 1.67 -5.65
C GLU A 111 -1.88 1.60 -6.40
N LEU A 112 -1.88 0.93 -7.55
CA LEU A 112 -0.66 0.67 -8.32
C LEU A 112 -0.85 1.11 -9.78
N PRO A 113 0.15 1.78 -10.39
CA PRO A 113 0.18 1.93 -11.84
C PRO A 113 0.39 0.54 -12.46
N VAL A 114 -0.37 0.20 -13.50
CA VAL A 114 -0.33 -1.13 -14.12
C VAL A 114 -0.36 -1.06 -15.64
N TYR A 115 0.32 -2.03 -16.24
CA TYR A 115 0.20 -2.41 -17.63
C TYR A 115 -0.41 -3.81 -17.68
N VAL A 116 -1.58 -3.95 -18.29
CA VAL A 116 -2.31 -5.22 -18.40
C VAL A 116 -2.09 -5.81 -19.77
N ILE A 117 -1.61 -7.05 -19.83
CA ILE A 117 -1.50 -7.81 -21.08
C ILE A 117 -2.90 -8.32 -21.46
N VAL A 118 -3.44 -7.89 -22.59
CA VAL A 118 -4.84 -8.24 -22.96
C VAL A 118 -4.98 -9.50 -23.79
N GLU A 119 -3.90 -9.99 -24.39
CA GLU A 119 -3.91 -11.12 -25.31
C GLU A 119 -2.64 -11.96 -25.24
N GLY A 120 -2.64 -13.07 -25.98
CA GLY A 120 -1.52 -14.00 -26.01
C GLY A 120 -1.37 -14.82 -24.74
N LYS A 121 -0.18 -15.40 -24.57
CA LYS A 121 0.15 -16.36 -23.50
C LYS A 121 0.01 -15.78 -22.09
N PHE A 122 0.31 -14.50 -21.94
CA PHE A 122 0.32 -13.81 -20.64
C PHE A 122 -0.94 -12.97 -20.39
N ARG A 123 -2.04 -13.24 -21.11
CA ARG A 123 -3.31 -12.53 -20.93
C ARG A 123 -3.71 -12.45 -19.45
N ASP A 124 -4.23 -11.29 -19.04
CA ASP A 124 -4.62 -10.91 -17.68
C ASP A 124 -3.46 -10.82 -16.66
N ALA A 125 -2.21 -11.01 -17.08
CA ALA A 125 -1.07 -10.63 -16.28
C ALA A 125 -0.94 -9.10 -16.22
N LEU A 126 -0.47 -8.62 -15.09
CA LEU A 126 -0.27 -7.22 -14.76
C LEU A 126 1.21 -7.00 -14.48
N ILE A 127 1.75 -5.91 -15.01
CA ILE A 127 3.08 -5.42 -14.68
C ILE A 127 2.90 -4.06 -14.01
N SER A 128 3.35 -3.93 -12.76
CA SER A 128 3.24 -2.71 -11.97
C SER A 128 4.63 -2.20 -11.60
N PRO A 129 5.15 -1.17 -12.30
CA PRO A 129 6.35 -0.47 -11.89
C PRO A 129 6.09 0.39 -10.65
N VAL A 130 6.70 0.02 -9.53
CA VAL A 130 6.76 0.80 -8.30
C VAL A 130 8.11 1.49 -8.28
N LEU A 131 8.14 2.75 -8.73
CA LEU A 131 9.35 3.56 -8.86
C LEU A 131 9.27 4.73 -7.87
N PRO A 132 9.74 4.55 -6.63
CA PRO A 132 9.52 5.51 -5.57
C PRO A 132 10.39 6.75 -5.70
N THR A 133 9.74 7.89 -5.91
CA THR A 133 10.37 9.20 -5.88
C THR A 133 9.41 10.13 -5.17
N TYR A 134 9.91 10.99 -4.28
CA TYR A 134 9.02 11.72 -3.37
C TYR A 134 9.35 13.21 -3.33
N ARG A 135 8.30 14.00 -3.54
CA ARG A 135 8.23 15.42 -3.19
C ARG A 135 7.20 15.54 -2.08
N ILE A 136 7.64 16.04 -0.93
CA ILE A 136 6.80 16.14 0.26
C ILE A 136 6.61 17.62 0.59
N GLU A 137 5.36 18.07 0.50
CA GLU A 137 4.95 19.43 0.81
C GLU A 137 4.07 19.41 2.06
N ALA A 138 4.45 20.19 3.07
CA ALA A 138 3.69 20.34 4.31
C ALA A 138 2.92 21.66 4.29
N GLY A 139 1.65 21.63 4.70
CA GLY A 139 0.84 22.84 4.85
C GLY A 139 1.40 23.76 5.94
N GLU A 140 1.75 23.19 7.08
CA GLU A 140 2.40 23.88 8.20
C GLU A 140 3.60 23.04 8.68
N THR A 141 4.67 23.72 9.07
CA THR A 141 5.88 23.07 9.62
C THR A 141 5.94 23.17 11.15
N SER A 142 4.95 23.80 11.76
CA SER A 142 4.89 24.03 13.20
C SER A 142 3.43 23.92 13.65
N ILE A 143 3.15 22.97 14.53
CA ILE A 143 1.80 22.64 14.98
C ILE A 143 1.79 22.67 16.50
N GLY A 144 0.80 23.30 17.10
CA GLY A 144 0.66 23.37 18.56
C GLY A 144 -0.74 23.01 19.02
N THR A 145 -0.84 22.41 20.20
CA THR A 145 -2.09 22.21 20.92
C THR A 145 -1.89 22.49 22.41
N SER A 146 -2.95 22.88 23.12
CA SER A 146 -2.87 23.28 24.52
C SER A 146 -4.15 22.98 25.29
N HIS A 147 -4.01 22.72 26.59
CA HIS A 147 -5.12 22.43 27.50
C HIS A 147 -4.75 22.89 28.92
N ASN A 148 -5.52 23.82 29.51
CA ASN A 148 -5.28 24.37 30.86
C ASN A 148 -3.82 24.75 31.14
N ASP A 149 -3.24 25.60 30.29
CA ASP A 149 -1.86 26.10 30.36
C ASP A 149 -0.75 25.06 30.09
N GLU A 150 -1.13 23.80 29.82
CA GLU A 150 -0.23 22.77 29.32
C GLU A 150 -0.23 22.76 27.80
N TYR A 151 0.90 22.41 27.17
CA TYR A 151 1.02 22.47 25.72
C TYR A 151 1.92 21.38 25.15
N ALA A 152 1.63 21.04 23.90
CA ALA A 152 2.47 20.23 23.04
C ALA A 152 2.72 20.98 21.74
N HIS A 153 3.97 20.92 21.27
CA HIS A 153 4.40 21.60 20.07
C HIS A 153 5.21 20.64 19.20
N LEU A 154 4.91 20.63 17.91
CA LEU A 154 5.56 19.79 16.91
C LEU A 154 6.20 20.70 15.87
N ARG A 155 7.50 20.54 15.66
CA ARG A 155 8.21 21.12 14.52
C ARG A 155 8.51 20.03 13.51
N LEU A 156 8.13 20.25 12.26
CA LEU A 156 8.30 19.33 11.14
C LEU A 156 9.33 19.84 10.16
N GLU A 157 10.08 18.92 9.59
CA GLU A 157 11.00 19.15 8.49
C GLU A 157 10.74 18.08 7.42
N THR A 158 10.64 18.52 6.17
CA THR A 158 10.46 17.62 5.02
C THR A 158 11.74 17.61 4.18
N GLY A 159 12.13 16.41 3.77
CA GLY A 159 13.25 16.18 2.87
C GLY A 159 12.82 15.35 1.66
N ARG A 160 13.78 14.99 0.81
CA ARG A 160 13.54 14.02 -0.27
C ARG A 160 13.23 12.66 0.35
N GLY A 161 11.99 12.19 0.22
CA GLY A 161 11.58 10.88 0.74
C GLY A 161 11.66 10.73 2.26
N MET A 162 11.72 11.83 3.00
CA MET A 162 11.90 11.80 4.45
C MET A 162 11.03 12.84 5.14
N LEU A 163 10.44 12.44 6.26
CA LEU A 163 9.73 13.29 7.20
C LEU A 163 10.43 13.19 8.55
N SER A 164 10.86 14.31 9.10
CA SER A 164 11.47 14.39 10.42
C SER A 164 10.81 15.46 11.26
N GLY A 165 11.05 15.43 12.56
CA GLY A 165 10.56 16.48 13.43
C GLY A 165 10.91 16.28 14.89
N ARG A 166 10.57 17.29 15.67
CA ARG A 166 10.73 17.31 17.13
C ARG A 166 9.39 17.57 17.78
N LEU A 167 8.99 16.66 18.66
CA LEU A 167 7.86 16.85 19.57
C LEU A 167 8.40 17.40 20.89
N TYR A 168 7.87 18.54 21.33
CA TYR A 168 8.08 19.14 22.64
C TYR A 168 6.77 19.10 23.42
N THR A 169 6.82 18.72 24.70
CA THR A 169 5.68 18.69 25.60
C THR A 169 6.02 19.35 26.94
N SER A 170 5.09 20.16 27.44
CA SER A 170 5.13 20.75 28.78
C SER A 170 3.76 20.51 29.41
N VAL A 171 3.66 19.43 30.17
CA VAL A 171 2.43 18.93 30.80
C VAL A 171 2.69 18.49 32.23
N GLU A 172 1.73 18.74 33.13
CA GLU A 172 1.75 18.27 34.52
C GLU A 172 0.61 17.26 34.78
N LYS A 173 -0.58 17.53 34.24
CA LYS A 173 -1.80 16.73 34.38
C LYS A 173 -2.07 15.88 33.15
N CYS A 174 -1.80 16.38 31.94
CA CYS A 174 -1.91 15.59 30.72
C CYS A 174 -0.87 14.46 30.74
N ARG A 175 -1.18 13.32 30.12
CA ARG A 175 -0.27 12.15 30.15
C ARG A 175 0.91 12.30 29.20
N GLY A 176 0.88 13.29 28.33
CA GLY A 176 1.87 13.54 27.30
C GLY A 176 1.22 13.81 25.95
N ALA A 177 1.99 13.62 24.87
CA ALA A 177 1.50 13.78 23.52
C ALA A 177 2.10 12.75 22.56
N ARG A 178 1.42 12.50 21.45
CA ARG A 178 1.87 11.64 20.36
C ARG A 178 1.64 12.31 19.01
N VAL A 179 2.46 11.92 18.05
CA VAL A 179 2.33 12.35 16.65
C VAL A 179 2.10 11.12 15.80
N GLU A 180 1.09 11.19 14.95
CA GLU A 180 0.68 10.10 14.09
C GLU A 180 0.54 10.58 12.65
N LEU A 181 1.02 9.80 11.70
CA LEU A 181 0.81 10.01 10.27
C LEU A 181 -0.42 9.22 9.84
N ILE A 182 -1.35 9.85 9.14
CA ILE A 182 -2.61 9.26 8.71
C ILE A 182 -2.80 9.49 7.22
N HIS A 183 -2.94 8.44 6.42
CA HIS A 183 -3.31 8.61 5.02
C HIS A 183 -4.80 8.90 4.89
N SER A 184 -5.15 9.97 4.17
CA SER A 184 -6.51 10.53 4.18
C SER A 184 -7.57 9.57 3.61
N GLU A 185 -7.22 8.78 2.59
CA GLU A 185 -8.16 7.87 1.91
C GLU A 185 -8.27 6.51 2.61
N SER A 186 -7.15 5.84 2.87
CA SER A 186 -7.14 4.49 3.47
C SER A 186 -7.35 4.49 4.99
N LYS A 187 -7.25 5.67 5.61
CA LYS A 187 -7.18 5.85 7.08
C LYS A 187 -6.07 5.02 7.73
N GLY A 188 -5.09 4.58 6.93
CA GLY A 188 -3.89 3.91 7.42
C GLY A 188 -3.14 4.89 8.32
N LYS A 189 -2.82 4.43 9.53
CA LYS A 189 -2.18 5.23 10.57
C LYS A 189 -0.77 4.72 10.80
N GLU A 190 0.13 5.54 11.30
CA GLU A 190 1.45 5.16 11.81
C GLU A 190 1.83 6.12 12.94
N LYS A 191 2.37 5.59 14.05
CA LYS A 191 2.82 6.44 15.16
C LYS A 191 4.28 6.82 14.92
N LEU A 192 4.55 8.11 14.78
CA LEU A 192 5.90 8.63 14.51
C LEU A 192 6.68 8.83 15.81
N VAL A 193 6.04 9.45 16.81
CA VAL A 193 6.66 9.73 18.11
C VAL A 193 5.63 9.83 19.23
N GLU A 194 6.07 9.58 20.47
CA GLU A 194 5.28 9.74 21.69
C GLU A 194 6.24 10.20 22.81
N VAL A 195 5.79 11.21 23.56
CA VAL A 195 6.43 11.68 24.80
C VAL A 195 5.39 11.54 25.91
N ARG A 196 5.79 10.93 27.04
CA ARG A 196 4.95 10.80 28.23
C ARG A 196 5.39 11.84 29.25
N GLY A 197 4.45 12.59 29.81
CA GLY A 197 4.73 13.76 30.64
C GLY A 197 5.41 14.88 29.84
N SER A 198 6.17 15.72 30.53
CA SER A 198 6.98 16.78 29.93
C SER A 198 8.28 16.23 29.34
N GLY A 199 8.72 16.79 28.21
CA GLY A 199 9.98 16.43 27.58
C GLY A 199 10.01 16.75 26.09
N GLU A 200 11.06 16.29 25.42
CA GLU A 200 11.17 16.40 23.97
C GLU A 200 11.67 15.10 23.35
N LYS A 201 11.29 14.85 22.11
CA LYS A 201 11.75 13.69 21.35
C LYS A 201 11.73 13.95 19.85
N ASP A 202 12.86 13.62 19.22
CA ASP A 202 13.02 13.65 17.77
C ASP A 202 12.49 12.36 17.13
N PHE A 203 12.07 12.47 15.87
CA PHE A 203 11.76 11.33 15.02
C PHE A 203 12.24 11.55 13.59
N GLU A 204 12.47 10.43 12.91
CA GLU A 204 12.75 10.37 11.49
C GLU A 204 11.94 9.22 10.89
N ARG A 205 11.24 9.50 9.80
CA ARG A 205 10.54 8.52 8.97
C ARG A 205 11.07 8.64 7.55
N ARG A 206 11.61 7.56 7.02
CA ARG A 206 11.96 7.43 5.60
C ARG A 206 10.87 6.65 4.87
N PHE A 207 10.51 7.13 3.68
CA PHE A 207 9.62 6.41 2.78
C PHE A 207 10.40 5.31 2.04
N TRP A 208 9.68 4.36 1.47
CA TRP A 208 10.27 3.25 0.74
C TRP A 208 11.02 3.71 -0.52
N GLU A 209 12.32 3.46 -0.62
CA GLU A 209 13.16 3.98 -1.73
C GLU A 209 13.54 2.94 -2.79
N LYS A 210 13.27 1.64 -2.56
CA LYS A 210 13.74 0.58 -3.47
C LYS A 210 12.82 0.43 -4.69
N PRO A 211 13.32 0.60 -5.92
CA PRO A 211 12.51 0.36 -7.12
C PRO A 211 12.14 -1.11 -7.24
N LEU A 212 10.91 -1.37 -7.70
CA LEU A 212 10.33 -2.70 -7.72
C LEU A 212 9.37 -2.83 -8.92
N ILE A 213 9.46 -3.93 -9.64
CA ILE A 213 8.47 -4.33 -10.66
C ILE A 213 7.66 -5.49 -10.09
N LEU A 214 6.36 -5.27 -9.92
CA LEU A 214 5.43 -6.30 -9.50
C LEU A 214 4.82 -6.97 -10.73
N VAL A 215 4.89 -8.30 -10.79
CA VAL A 215 4.19 -9.11 -11.79
C VAL A 215 3.06 -9.85 -11.09
N MET A 216 1.82 -9.56 -11.48
CA MET A 216 0.63 -10.00 -10.77
C MET A 216 -0.41 -10.57 -11.75
N ASP A 217 -1.44 -11.22 -11.24
CA ASP A 217 -2.59 -11.64 -12.06
C ASP A 217 -3.84 -10.85 -11.66
N ARG A 218 -4.50 -10.26 -12.65
CA ARG A 218 -5.67 -9.38 -12.46
C ARG A 218 -6.74 -9.95 -11.53
N ASN A 219 -6.93 -11.26 -11.54
CA ASN A 219 -8.06 -11.89 -10.86
C ASN A 219 -7.72 -12.47 -9.50
N VAL A 220 -6.46 -12.85 -9.27
CA VAL A 220 -6.08 -13.58 -8.06
C VAL A 220 -5.08 -12.82 -7.17
N SER A 221 -4.54 -11.67 -7.60
CA SER A 221 -3.60 -10.85 -6.81
C SER A 221 -4.06 -10.63 -5.37
N ASP A 222 -3.34 -11.15 -4.39
CA ASP A 222 -3.63 -10.95 -2.97
C ASP A 222 -2.74 -9.83 -2.39
N PRO A 223 -3.33 -8.74 -1.84
CA PRO A 223 -2.53 -7.64 -1.31
C PRO A 223 -1.64 -8.09 -0.14
N ARG A 224 -1.98 -9.15 0.61
CA ARG A 224 -1.18 -9.65 1.74
C ARG A 224 0.22 -10.10 1.30
N LYS A 225 0.36 -10.58 0.06
CA LYS A 225 1.64 -11.03 -0.52
C LYS A 225 2.59 -9.87 -0.82
N LEU A 226 2.10 -8.63 -0.86
CA LEU A 226 2.96 -7.44 -0.97
C LEU A 226 3.87 -7.26 0.25
N ARG A 227 3.55 -7.87 1.39
CA ARG A 227 4.44 -7.83 2.57
C ARG A 227 5.81 -8.40 2.32
N GLU A 228 5.88 -9.48 1.54
CA GLU A 228 7.14 -10.10 1.18
C GLU A 228 7.91 -9.18 0.23
N ALA A 229 7.21 -8.60 -0.74
CA ALA A 229 7.80 -7.69 -1.73
C ALA A 229 8.33 -6.38 -1.12
N PHE A 230 7.65 -5.84 -0.11
CA PHE A 230 8.07 -4.65 0.66
C PHE A 230 8.86 -4.99 1.93
N GLY A 231 9.08 -6.28 2.23
CA GLY A 231 9.85 -6.72 3.41
C GLY A 231 9.28 -6.28 4.78
N ALA A 232 7.98 -5.97 4.89
CA ALA A 232 7.40 -5.40 6.10
C ALA A 232 6.03 -6.01 6.47
N ARG A 233 5.83 -6.24 7.78
CA ARG A 233 4.54 -6.70 8.32
C ARG A 233 3.49 -5.59 8.39
N ARG A 234 3.85 -4.32 8.41
CA ARG A 234 2.92 -3.21 8.30
C ARG A 234 3.48 -2.28 7.25
N ILE A 235 2.62 -1.80 6.37
CA ILE A 235 3.02 -0.92 5.26
C ILE A 235 2.12 0.29 5.27
N LEU A 236 2.70 1.48 5.15
CA LEU A 236 2.00 2.73 4.89
C LEU A 236 2.87 3.58 3.96
N GLU A 237 2.98 3.17 2.70
CA GLU A 237 3.97 3.67 1.75
C GLU A 237 3.34 4.25 0.49
N GLY A 238 4.03 5.20 -0.13
CA GLY A 238 3.64 5.78 -1.41
C GLY A 238 3.17 7.22 -1.33
N HIS A 239 2.33 7.60 -2.28
CA HIS A 239 1.97 8.98 -2.58
C HIS A 239 0.50 9.25 -2.31
N GLY A 240 0.18 10.50 -2.03
CA GLY A 240 -1.18 10.96 -1.78
C GLY A 240 -1.23 12.02 -0.70
N LYS A 241 -2.42 12.17 -0.13
CA LYS A 241 -2.67 13.10 0.96
C LYS A 241 -2.55 12.37 2.28
N TYR A 242 -1.76 12.95 3.17
CA TYR A 242 -1.60 12.51 4.53
C TYR A 242 -1.90 13.66 5.48
N GLU A 243 -2.15 13.31 6.73
CA GLU A 243 -2.28 14.23 7.84
C GLU A 243 -1.25 13.85 8.89
N VAL A 244 -0.49 14.83 9.38
CA VAL A 244 0.30 14.67 10.61
C VAL A 244 -0.52 15.22 11.75
N LEU A 245 -0.96 14.31 12.63
CA LEU A 245 -1.83 14.63 13.75
C LEU A 245 -1.04 14.62 15.05
N LEU A 246 -0.94 15.78 15.68
CA LEU A 246 -0.51 15.94 17.07
C LEU A 246 -1.71 15.73 17.99
N THR A 247 -1.58 14.81 18.94
CA THR A 247 -2.60 14.51 19.93
C THR A 247 -2.03 14.61 21.34
N MET A 248 -2.66 15.41 22.19
CA MET A 248 -2.35 15.48 23.62
C MET A 248 -3.34 14.62 24.42
N ASP A 249 -2.82 13.70 25.24
CA ASP A 249 -3.62 12.75 26.02
C ASP A 249 -4.12 13.42 27.30
N VAL A 250 -5.43 13.72 27.35
CA VAL A 250 -6.07 14.40 28.47
C VAL A 250 -6.81 13.39 29.34
N PRO A 251 -6.39 13.15 30.60
CA PRO A 251 -7.06 12.20 31.46
C PRO A 251 -8.55 12.52 31.65
N LEU A 252 -9.39 11.49 31.48
CA LEU A 252 -10.83 11.53 31.76
C LEU A 252 -11.61 12.54 30.91
N LYS A 253 -11.01 13.05 29.82
CA LYS A 253 -11.64 13.96 28.86
C LYS A 253 -11.32 13.53 27.44
N GLN A 254 -11.85 14.27 26.47
CA GLN A 254 -11.47 14.14 25.08
C GLN A 254 -10.05 14.69 24.88
N ASP A 255 -9.24 13.97 24.10
CA ASP A 255 -7.91 14.41 23.71
C ASP A 255 -7.99 15.71 22.88
N GLU A 256 -6.98 16.56 23.02
CA GLU A 256 -6.83 17.74 22.15
C GLU A 256 -6.02 17.36 20.91
N HIS A 257 -6.43 17.90 19.76
CA HIS A 257 -5.84 17.57 18.46
C HIS A 257 -5.46 18.83 17.70
N ALA A 258 -4.32 18.77 17.02
CA ALA A 258 -3.94 19.72 15.99
C ALA A 258 -3.25 18.96 14.87
N GLY A 259 -3.50 19.32 13.61
CA GLY A 259 -3.00 18.58 12.47
C GLY A 259 -2.64 19.48 11.30
N THR A 260 -1.76 18.97 10.44
CA THR A 260 -1.44 19.61 9.17
C THR A 260 -1.48 18.59 8.04
N GLU A 261 -1.82 19.05 6.85
CA GLU A 261 -1.80 18.21 5.66
C GLU A 261 -0.37 18.07 5.12
N LEU A 262 -0.04 16.86 4.68
CA LEU A 262 1.12 16.57 3.86
C LEU A 262 0.65 16.08 2.49
N LEU A 263 1.12 16.73 1.43
CA LEU A 263 0.96 16.26 0.07
C LEU A 263 2.26 15.57 -0.37
N ILE A 264 2.13 14.30 -0.78
CA ILE A 264 3.26 13.51 -1.27
C ILE A 264 3.01 13.16 -2.72
N GLU A 265 3.87 13.67 -3.61
CA GLU A 265 3.78 13.46 -5.06
C GLU A 265 5.04 12.82 -5.63
N PRO A 266 4.94 12.12 -6.78
CA PRO A 266 6.12 11.68 -7.51
C PRO A 266 7.05 12.86 -7.82
N ALA A 267 8.34 12.67 -7.58
CA ALA A 267 9.36 13.62 -8.01
C ALA A 267 9.87 13.27 -9.41
N GLU A 268 10.48 14.23 -10.10
CA GLU A 268 11.16 13.93 -11.36
C GLU A 268 12.46 13.15 -11.11
N GLY A 269 12.80 12.28 -12.05
CA GLY A 269 14.01 11.46 -12.01
C GLY A 269 13.71 9.97 -11.95
N PHE A 270 14.76 9.15 -11.88
CA PHE A 270 14.65 7.71 -11.68
C PHE A 270 15.14 7.39 -10.26
N PRO A 271 14.46 6.53 -9.49
CA PRO A 271 14.97 6.10 -8.18
C PRO A 271 16.36 5.45 -8.32
N GLU A 272 17.17 5.54 -7.26
CA GLU A 272 18.47 4.89 -7.24
C GLU A 272 18.32 3.35 -7.20
N GLY A 273 19.19 2.67 -7.94
CA GLY A 273 19.23 1.21 -8.01
C GLY A 273 18.46 0.61 -9.19
N SER A 274 18.71 -0.69 -9.41
CA SER A 274 18.00 -1.47 -10.44
C SER A 274 16.71 -2.04 -9.85
N PRO A 275 15.56 -1.95 -10.55
CA PRO A 275 14.33 -2.53 -10.04
C PRO A 275 14.43 -4.04 -9.89
N GLU A 276 14.04 -4.57 -8.73
CA GLU A 276 13.83 -6.01 -8.53
C GLU A 276 12.50 -6.43 -9.15
N ILE A 277 12.36 -7.68 -9.59
CA ILE A 277 11.12 -8.20 -10.19
C ILE A 277 10.51 -9.24 -9.26
N ASN A 278 9.34 -8.94 -8.69
CA ASN A 278 8.65 -9.85 -7.75
C ASN A 278 7.29 -10.29 -8.30
N VAL A 279 6.99 -11.58 -8.10
CA VAL A 279 5.69 -12.16 -8.46
C VAL A 279 4.74 -12.06 -7.26
N VAL A 280 3.59 -11.42 -7.45
CA VAL A 280 2.56 -11.23 -6.41
C VAL A 280 1.23 -11.77 -6.94
N VAL A 281 1.05 -13.07 -6.74
CA VAL A 281 -0.15 -13.84 -7.08
C VAL A 281 -0.51 -14.59 -5.84
#